data_AF-A0A974VSB5-F1
#
_entry.id   AF-A0A974VSB5-F1
#
_cell.length_a   1.000
_cell.length_b   1.000
_cell.length_c   1.000
_cell.angle_alpha   90.00
_cell.angle_beta   90.00
_cell.angle_gamma   90.00
#
_symmetry.space_group_name_H-M   'P 1'
#
loop_
_entity.id
_entity.type
_entity.pdbx_description
1 polymer ?
#
loop_
_entity_poly.entity_id
_entity_poly.type
_entity_poly.pdbx_seq_one_letter_code
_entity_poly.pdbx_strand_id
1 'polypeptide(L)'
;MLTGLVSYHQGSTAIQRSFNRLDQAADQIAKASLPQDTESKPADLIKPVTELKSAELESRAAIKLLDAESEQRRTLLDVIA
;
A
#
# COMPACT_ATOMS: atom_id res chain seq x y z
N MET A 1 8.14 1.20 -27.54
CA MET A 1 8.22 0.77 -26.12
C MET A 1 7.90 1.96 -25.19
N LEU A 2 6.64 2.38 -25.08
CA LEU A 2 6.25 3.51 -24.21
C LEU A 2 5.35 3.11 -23.03
N THR A 3 4.73 1.93 -23.09
CA THR A 3 3.78 1.44 -22.07
C THR A 3 4.47 0.99 -20.78
N GLY A 4 5.67 0.40 -20.86
CA GLY A 4 6.38 -0.12 -19.68
C GLY A 4 6.94 0.94 -18.72
N LEU A 5 7.19 2.17 -19.19
CA LEU A 5 7.64 3.29 -18.34
C LEU A 5 6.48 3.94 -17.59
N VAL A 6 5.28 3.96 -18.21
CA VAL A 6 4.07 4.51 -17.59
C VAL A 6 3.59 3.61 -16.45
N SER A 7 3.60 2.28 -16.62
CA SER A 7 3.23 1.33 -15.55
C SER A 7 4.16 1.40 -14.34
N TYR A 8 5.47 1.52 -14.56
CA TYR A 8 6.46 1.59 -13.49
C TYR A 8 6.30 2.86 -12.63
N HIS A 9 6.01 4.00 -13.27
CA HIS A 9 5.80 5.26 -12.57
C HIS A 9 4.48 5.27 -11.79
N GLN A 10 3.41 4.70 -12.36
CA GLN A 10 2.12 4.56 -11.66
C GLN A 10 2.18 3.55 -10.51
N GLY A 11 2.91 2.45 -10.66
CA GLY A 11 3.11 1.46 -9.59
C GLY A 11 3.86 2.05 -8.39
N SER A 12 4.96 2.78 -8.63
CA SER A 12 5.72 3.42 -7.55
C SER A 12 4.92 4.48 -6.78
N THR A 13 4.09 5.26 -7.48
CA THR A 13 3.21 6.26 -6.83
C THR A 13 2.06 5.63 -6.06
N ALA A 14 1.50 4.50 -6.53
CA ALA A 14 0.49 3.75 -5.80
C ALA A 14 1.05 3.14 -4.50
N ILE A 15 2.24 2.54 -4.58
CA ILE A 15 2.96 1.99 -3.43
C ILE A 15 3.23 3.09 -2.39
N GLN A 16 3.74 4.24 -2.82
CA GLN A 16 4.02 5.37 -1.92
C GLN A 16 2.76 5.88 -1.21
N ARG A 17 1.63 6.00 -1.93
CA ARG A 17 0.34 6.42 -1.33
C ARG A 17 -0.17 5.39 -0.33
N SER A 18 0.00 4.11 -0.59
CA SER A 18 -0.40 3.05 0.32
C SER A 18 0.40 3.09 1.62
N PHE A 19 1.73 3.26 1.54
CA PHE A 19 2.56 3.42 2.74
C PHE A 19 2.18 4.65 3.57
N ASN A 20 1.86 5.77 2.93
CA ASN A 20 1.39 6.96 3.65
C ASN A 20 0.05 6.71 4.37
N ARG A 21 -0.86 5.94 3.78
CA ARG A 21 -2.14 5.55 4.42
C ARG A 21 -1.94 4.57 5.58
N LEU A 22 -1.02 3.62 5.43
CA LEU A 22 -0.64 2.69 6.49
C LEU A 22 -0.10 3.44 7.72
N ASP A 23 0.79 4.40 7.49
CA ASP A 23 1.40 5.20 8.56
C ASP A 23 0.34 6.04 9.30
N GLN A 24 -0.55 6.72 8.56
CA GLN A 24 -1.65 7.48 9.16
C GLN A 24 -2.63 6.61 9.96
N ALA A 25 -2.98 5.43 9.46
CA ALA A 25 -3.88 4.51 10.15
C ALA A 25 -3.22 3.95 11.43
N ALA A 26 -1.93 3.59 11.36
CA ALA A 26 -1.17 3.13 12.51
C ALA A 26 -1.09 4.23 13.59
N ASP A 27 -0.88 5.47 13.19
CA ASP A 27 -0.78 6.62 14.10
C ASP A 27 -2.12 6.92 14.81
N GLN A 28 -3.25 6.74 14.11
CA GLN A 28 -4.59 6.85 14.70
C GLN A 28 -4.89 5.73 15.69
N ILE A 29 -4.50 4.48 15.37
CA ILE A 29 -4.65 3.33 16.26
C ILE A 29 -3.80 3.49 17.53
N ALA A 30 -2.56 3.97 17.37
CA ALA A 30 -1.66 4.24 18.48
C ALA A 30 -2.24 5.32 19.41
N LYS A 31 -2.76 6.43 18.85
CA LYS A 31 -3.38 7.52 19.61
C LYS A 31 -4.66 7.09 20.34
N ALA A 32 -5.43 6.19 19.74
CA ALA A 32 -6.62 5.61 20.35
C ALA A 32 -6.30 4.62 21.50
N SER A 33 -5.07 4.09 21.55
CA SER A 33 -4.62 3.16 22.58
C SER A 33 -4.01 3.87 23.80
N LEU A 34 -3.77 5.19 23.72
CA LEU A 34 -3.29 5.99 24.85
C LEU A 34 -4.46 6.36 25.77
N PRO A 35 -4.25 6.36 27.11
CA PRO A 35 -5.29 6.79 28.04
C PRO A 35 -5.64 8.26 27.77
N GLN A 36 -6.87 8.52 27.33
CA GLN A 36 -7.38 9.88 27.19
C GLN A 36 -8.04 10.30 28.50
N ASP A 37 -7.35 11.15 29.26
CA ASP A 37 -7.77 11.69 30.58
C ASP A 37 -8.98 12.64 30.55
N THR A 38 -9.78 12.65 29.48
CA THR A 38 -10.96 13.52 29.37
C THR A 38 -12.08 12.79 28.63
N GLU A 39 -13.18 12.51 29.34
CA GLU A 39 -14.48 12.01 28.83
C GLU A 39 -14.37 11.00 27.67
N SER A 40 -14.02 9.75 28.01
CA SER A 40 -13.85 8.65 27.06
C SER A 40 -15.14 8.32 26.30
N LYS A 41 -15.30 8.87 25.10
CA LYS A 41 -16.00 8.13 24.03
C LYS A 41 -15.12 6.94 23.64
N PRO A 42 -15.66 5.72 23.53
CA PRO A 42 -14.88 4.59 23.04
C PRO A 42 -14.30 4.95 21.67
N ALA A 43 -12.99 4.78 21.51
CA ALA A 43 -12.32 5.07 20.26
C ALA A 43 -12.86 4.15 19.16
N ASP A 44 -13.41 4.73 18.09
CA ASP A 44 -13.88 3.97 16.93
C ASP A 44 -12.67 3.50 16.10
N LEU A 45 -12.23 2.28 16.40
CA LEU A 45 -11.11 1.63 15.74
C LEU A 45 -11.51 0.91 14.44
N ILE A 46 -12.80 0.77 14.13
CA ILE A 46 -13.25 -0.01 12.97
C ILE A 46 -12.76 0.63 11.67
N LYS A 47 -12.92 1.95 11.56
CA LYS A 47 -12.49 2.69 10.37
C LYS A 47 -10.97 2.65 10.16
N PRO A 48 -10.11 3.02 11.13
CA PRO A 48 -8.66 2.98 10.91
C PRO A 48 -8.11 1.57 10.69
N VAL A 49 -8.68 0.54 11.33
CA VAL A 49 -8.25 -0.86 11.10
C VAL A 49 -8.63 -1.33 9.69
N THR A 50 -9.82 -0.99 9.20
CA THR A 50 -10.23 -1.35 7.83
C THR A 50 -9.43 -0.59 6.77
N GLU A 51 -9.10 0.69 7.01
CA GLU A 51 -8.19 1.49 6.16
C GLU A 51 -6.75 0.93 6.17
N LEU A 52 -6.24 0.50 7.32
CA LEU A 52 -4.94 -0.17 7.41
C LEU A 52 -4.93 -1.46 6.56
N LYS A 53 -5.99 -2.27 6.69
CA LYS A 53 -6.06 -3.55 5.97
C LYS A 53 -6.23 -3.38 4.47
N SER A 54 -7.02 -2.40 4.04
CA SER A 54 -7.19 -2.10 2.61
C SER A 54 -5.89 -1.59 1.99
N ALA A 55 -5.18 -0.69 2.68
CA ALA A 55 -3.87 -0.21 2.23
C ALA A 55 -2.84 -1.35 2.13
N GLU A 56 -2.81 -2.26 3.11
CA GLU A 56 -1.94 -3.45 3.07
C GLU A 56 -2.23 -4.32 1.83
N LEU A 57 -3.50 -4.57 1.53
CA LEU A 57 -3.92 -5.36 0.37
C LEU A 57 -3.57 -4.68 -0.95
N GLU A 58 -3.80 -3.36 -1.05
CA GLU A 58 -3.41 -2.56 -2.23
C GLU A 58 -1.90 -2.63 -2.47
N SER A 59 -1.08 -2.50 -1.42
CA SER A 59 0.39 -2.60 -1.53
C SER A 59 0.83 -3.98 -1.98
N ARG A 60 0.29 -5.05 -1.38
CA ARG A 60 0.61 -6.43 -1.77
C ARG A 60 0.20 -6.73 -3.21
N ALA A 61 -0.93 -6.21 -3.67
CA ALA A 61 -1.37 -6.36 -5.05
C ALA A 61 -0.44 -5.61 -6.01
N ALA A 62 -0.04 -4.38 -5.68
CA ALA A 62 0.89 -3.60 -6.48
C ALA A 62 2.27 -4.27 -6.60
N ILE A 63 2.79 -4.83 -5.50
CA ILE A 63 4.07 -5.58 -5.51
C ILE A 63 3.97 -6.81 -6.41
N LYS A 64 2.91 -7.61 -6.30
CA LYS A 64 2.72 -8.78 -7.17
C LYS A 64 2.62 -8.42 -8.65
N LEU A 65 1.97 -7.30 -8.97
CA LEU A 65 1.86 -6.80 -10.34
C LEU A 65 3.25 -6.39 -10.87
N LEU A 66 4.05 -5.73 -10.03
CA LEU A 66 5.43 -5.39 -10.38
C LEU A 66 6.30 -6.63 -10.61
N ASP A 67 6.16 -7.67 -9.78
CA ASP A 67 6.89 -8.93 -9.94
C ASP A 67 6.50 -9.63 -11.25
N ALA A 68 5.20 -9.70 -11.56
CA ALA A 68 4.71 -10.26 -12.82
C ALA A 68 5.21 -9.47 -14.04
N GLU A 69 5.23 -8.12 -13.97
CA GLU A 69 5.81 -7.28 -15.02
C GLU A 69 7.32 -7.51 -15.18
N SER A 70 8.05 -7.73 -14.08
CA SER A 70 9.48 -8.03 -14.09
C SER A 70 9.77 -9.38 -14.73
N GLU A 71 8.99 -10.41 -14.36
CA GLU A 71 9.08 -11.75 -14.93
C GLU A 71 8.74 -11.77 -16.42
N GLN A 72 7.65 -11.11 -16.83
CA GLN A 72 7.31 -10.96 -18.25
C GLN A 72 8.43 -10.28 -19.04
N ARG A 73 9.05 -9.24 -18.48
CA ARG A 73 10.16 -8.53 -19.12
C ARG A 73 11.40 -9.41 -19.25
N ARG A 74 11.70 -10.23 -18.24
CA ARG A 74 12.80 -11.20 -18.27
C ARG A 74 12.57 -12.26 -19.35
N THR A 75 11.38 -12.86 -19.40
CA THR A 75 11.03 -13.85 -20.43
C THR A 75 11.12 -13.26 -21.84
N LEU A 76 10.71 -12.00 -22.04
CA LEU A 76 10.87 -11.33 -23.33
C LEU A 76 12.34 -11.10 -23.70
N LEU A 77 13.21 -10.78 -22.73
CA LEU A 77 14.65 -10.63 -22.99
C LEU A 77 15.31 -11.99 -23.31
N ASP A 78 14.94 -13.05 -22.60
CA ASP A 78 15.47 -14.41 -22.80
C ASP A 78 15.04 -15.02 -24.15
N VAL A 79 13.92 -14.59 -24.74
CA VAL A 79 13.46 -15.07 -26.07
C VAL A 79 14.21 -14.39 -27.23
N ILE A 80 14.77 -13.21 -27.02
CA ILE A 80 15.45 -12.41 -28.06
C ILE A 80 16.98 -12.56 -28.00
N ALA A 81 17.51 -13.08 -26.88
CA ALA A 81 18.92 -13.40 -26.67
C ALA A 81 19.30 -14.76 -27.28
#